data_AF-A0A0J0UQS4-F1
#
_entry.id   AF-A0A0J0UQS4-F1
#
_cell.length_a   1.000
_cell.length_b   1.000
_cell.length_c   1.000
_cell.angle_alpha   90.00
_cell.angle_beta   90.00
_cell.angle_gamma   90.00
#
_symmetry.space_group_name_H-M   'P 1'
#
loop_
_entity.id
_entity.type
_entity.pdbx_description
1 polymer ?
#
loop_
_entity_poly.entity_id
_entity_poly.type
_entity_poly.pdbx_seq_one_letter_code
_entity_poly.pdbx_strand_id
1 'polypeptide(L)'
;MKYEEIYAQMKIVAEAAKQRGLLQAYEQDFYLYDNHALQSGWTPEGKFLWVITPNGTHLTEIGIHPKQNDWALATVHSGYKTREIYLVSANGIKQLTVEKAESEIKKLDYIVDGSTIKDKTGEVLAYMRLKPIRSEARQGGQIRFNRPDNLPYTERLKHVLGIIANSEIAKYYGSWFVVTESIVFD
;
A
#
# COMPACT_ATOMS: atom_id res chain seq x y z
N MET A 1 -8.32 -14.75 -7.68
CA MET A 1 -7.89 -15.72 -6.65
C MET A 1 -8.24 -15.19 -5.27
N LYS A 2 -8.49 -16.08 -4.32
CA LYS A 2 -8.68 -15.73 -2.91
C LYS A 2 -7.34 -15.44 -2.23
N TYR A 3 -7.39 -14.81 -1.06
CA TYR A 3 -6.23 -14.48 -0.25
C TYR A 3 -5.37 -15.72 0.06
N GLU A 4 -5.97 -16.85 0.41
CA GLU A 4 -5.26 -18.07 0.78
C GLU A 4 -4.46 -18.66 -0.39
N GLU A 5 -5.04 -18.57 -1.60
CA GLU A 5 -4.43 -19.07 -2.83
C GLU A 5 -3.21 -18.23 -3.21
N ILE A 6 -3.32 -16.90 -3.13
CA ILE A 6 -2.18 -16.03 -3.44
C ILE A 6 -1.08 -16.15 -2.39
N TYR A 7 -1.44 -16.26 -1.10
CA TYR A 7 -0.47 -16.39 -0.03
C TYR A 7 0.30 -17.71 -0.13
N ALA A 8 -0.38 -18.80 -0.50
CA ALA A 8 0.26 -20.08 -0.79
C ALA A 8 1.26 -19.97 -1.96
N GLN A 9 0.92 -19.24 -3.02
CA GLN A 9 1.87 -18.97 -4.12
C GLN A 9 3.05 -18.12 -3.67
N MET A 10 2.83 -17.09 -2.85
CA MET A 10 3.92 -16.26 -2.33
C MET A 10 4.87 -17.09 -1.47
N LYS A 11 4.32 -17.99 -0.65
CA LYS A 11 5.12 -18.91 0.16
C LYS A 11 6.03 -19.78 -0.71
N ILE A 12 5.50 -20.35 -1.80
CA ILE A 12 6.31 -21.15 -2.74
C ILE A 12 7.48 -20.32 -3.30
N VAL A 13 7.24 -19.07 -3.69
CA VAL A 13 8.28 -18.18 -4.21
C VAL A 13 9.32 -17.84 -3.14
N ALA A 14 8.89 -17.51 -1.91
CA ALA A 14 9.79 -17.20 -0.80
C ALA A 14 10.69 -18.39 -0.43
N GLU A 15 10.11 -19.58 -0.32
CA GLU A 15 10.87 -20.81 -0.03
C GLU A 15 11.85 -21.15 -1.16
N ALA A 16 11.47 -20.94 -2.42
CA ALA A 16 12.39 -21.12 -3.56
C ALA A 16 13.52 -20.09 -3.58
N ALA A 17 13.26 -18.84 -3.16
CA ALA A 17 14.30 -17.83 -2.99
C ALA A 17 15.27 -18.18 -1.85
N LYS A 18 14.76 -18.74 -0.74
CA LYS A 18 15.58 -19.28 0.36
C LYS A 18 16.50 -20.40 -0.13
N GLN A 19 15.95 -21.39 -0.84
CA GLN A 19 16.72 -22.53 -1.36
C GLN A 19 17.85 -22.10 -2.31
N ARG A 20 17.65 -21.02 -3.09
CA ARG A 20 18.67 -20.45 -3.97
C ARG A 20 19.71 -19.57 -3.23
N GLY A 21 19.57 -19.41 -1.92
CA GLY A 21 20.46 -18.57 -1.11
C GLY A 21 20.22 -17.06 -1.27
N LEU A 22 19.18 -16.65 -2.01
CA LEU A 22 18.80 -15.25 -2.14
C LEU A 22 18.19 -14.72 -0.86
N LEU A 23 17.51 -15.54 -0.05
CA LEU A 23 16.70 -15.07 1.07
C LEU A 23 17.12 -15.81 2.35
N GLN A 24 17.73 -15.13 3.32
CA GLN A 24 18.39 -15.81 4.45
C GLN A 24 17.66 -15.64 5.79
N ALA A 25 17.05 -14.49 6.06
CA ALA A 25 16.41 -14.16 7.35
C ALA A 25 15.03 -13.50 7.17
N TYR A 26 14.12 -14.17 6.47
CA TYR A 26 12.84 -13.59 6.00
C TYR A 26 11.61 -14.01 6.78
N GLU A 27 11.75 -14.92 7.75
CA GLU A 27 10.60 -15.58 8.35
C GLU A 27 9.69 -14.57 9.04
N GLN A 28 10.26 -13.58 9.72
CA GLN A 28 9.47 -12.50 10.31
C GLN A 28 8.82 -11.62 9.23
N ASP A 29 9.58 -11.17 8.23
CA ASP A 29 9.05 -10.31 7.17
C ASP A 29 7.92 -10.96 6.40
N PHE A 30 8.10 -12.21 5.98
CA PHE A 30 7.11 -12.90 5.17
C PHE A 30 5.92 -13.42 6.00
N TYR A 31 6.17 -14.16 7.09
CA TYR A 31 5.08 -14.83 7.82
C TYR A 31 4.28 -13.89 8.73
N LEU A 32 4.88 -12.78 9.17
CA LEU A 32 4.21 -11.77 9.99
C LEU A 32 3.80 -10.54 9.17
N TYR A 33 4.76 -9.79 8.62
CA TYR A 33 4.47 -8.47 8.06
C TYR A 33 3.77 -8.55 6.70
N ASP A 34 4.31 -9.30 5.73
CA ASP A 34 3.71 -9.46 4.41
C ASP A 34 2.35 -10.15 4.51
N ASN A 35 2.26 -11.20 5.34
CA ASN A 35 1.01 -11.89 5.62
C ASN A 35 -0.06 -10.94 6.18
N HIS A 36 0.27 -10.14 7.20
CA HIS A 36 -0.66 -9.16 7.78
C HIS A 36 -1.06 -8.08 6.77
N ALA A 37 -0.10 -7.55 6.00
CA ALA A 37 -0.36 -6.56 4.96
C ALA A 37 -1.31 -7.12 3.88
N LEU A 38 -1.10 -8.37 3.48
CA LEU A 38 -1.96 -9.04 2.52
C LEU A 38 -3.34 -9.31 3.11
N GLN A 39 -3.45 -9.87 4.31
CA GLN A 39 -4.73 -10.13 4.98
C GLN A 39 -5.58 -8.86 5.16
N SER A 40 -4.95 -7.76 5.58
CA SER A 40 -5.65 -6.50 5.84
C SER A 40 -6.05 -5.75 4.56
N GLY A 41 -5.26 -5.87 3.49
CA GLY A 41 -5.45 -5.11 2.25
C GLY A 41 -6.01 -5.89 1.06
N TRP A 42 -6.10 -7.23 1.12
CA TRP A 42 -6.43 -8.04 -0.06
C TRP A 42 -7.85 -7.82 -0.56
N THR A 43 -7.96 -7.39 -1.81
CA THR A 43 -9.19 -7.45 -2.58
C THR A 43 -8.91 -7.92 -4.01
N PRO A 44 -9.94 -8.36 -4.76
CA PRO A 44 -9.77 -8.76 -6.16
C PRO A 44 -9.17 -7.66 -7.06
N GLU A 45 -9.39 -6.39 -6.72
CA GLU A 45 -8.88 -5.22 -7.43
C GLU A 45 -7.52 -4.73 -6.93
N GLY A 46 -7.12 -5.16 -5.72
CA GLY A 46 -5.88 -4.77 -5.07
C GLY A 46 -4.65 -5.28 -5.81
N LYS A 47 -3.58 -4.48 -5.76
CA LYS A 47 -2.28 -4.80 -6.36
C LYS A 47 -1.20 -4.51 -5.34
N PHE A 48 -0.27 -5.44 -5.21
CA PHE A 48 0.87 -5.26 -4.33
C PHE A 48 2.16 -5.43 -5.12
N LEU A 49 3.13 -4.59 -4.81
CA LEU A 49 4.50 -4.80 -5.20
C LEU A 49 5.21 -5.55 -4.07
N TRP A 50 5.81 -6.67 -4.41
CA TRP A 50 6.55 -7.50 -3.48
C TRP A 50 8.00 -7.59 -3.91
N VAL A 51 8.91 -7.14 -3.06
CA VAL A 51 10.35 -7.17 -3.34
C VAL A 51 11.03 -8.13 -2.38
N ILE A 52 11.79 -9.06 -2.93
CA ILE A 52 12.60 -10.03 -2.20
C ILE A 52 14.06 -9.62 -2.32
N THR A 53 14.72 -9.50 -1.17
CA THR A 53 16.13 -9.11 -1.05
C THR A 53 16.89 -10.12 -0.17
N PRO A 54 18.23 -10.08 -0.14
CA PRO A 54 19.05 -10.85 0.80
C PRO A 54 18.60 -10.79 2.25
N ASN A 55 18.14 -9.62 2.67
CA ASN A 55 17.88 -9.31 4.07
C ASN A 55 16.41 -9.44 4.47
N GLY A 56 15.51 -9.73 3.54
CA GLY A 56 14.09 -9.73 3.85
C GLY A 56 13.17 -9.51 2.65
N THR A 57 11.89 -9.41 2.96
CA THR A 57 10.83 -9.16 1.99
C THR A 57 10.06 -7.88 2.34
N HIS A 58 9.53 -7.23 1.31
CA HIS A 58 8.77 -6.01 1.46
C HIS A 58 7.55 -6.06 0.55
N LEU A 59 6.37 -6.21 1.13
CA LEU A 59 5.09 -6.10 0.45
C LEU A 59 4.51 -4.69 0.64
N THR A 60 4.16 -4.02 -0.45
CA THR A 60 3.51 -2.72 -0.42
C THR A 60 2.33 -2.72 -1.38
N GLU A 61 1.14 -2.33 -0.89
CA GLU A 61 0.02 -2.09 -1.79
C GLU A 61 0.29 -0.85 -2.64
N ILE A 62 0.01 -0.94 -3.93
CA ILE A 62 0.26 0.13 -4.91
C ILE A 62 -1.02 0.54 -5.62
N GLY A 63 -0.97 1.74 -6.21
CA GLY A 63 -2.06 2.27 -7.03
C GLY A 63 -3.13 3.03 -6.24
N ILE A 64 -2.97 3.22 -4.94
CA ILE A 64 -3.89 4.02 -4.12
C ILE A 64 -3.47 5.49 -4.08
N HIS A 65 -2.23 5.77 -3.69
CA HIS A 65 -1.76 7.13 -3.49
C HIS A 65 -0.28 7.29 -3.85
N PRO A 66 0.15 8.39 -4.52
CA PRO A 66 1.55 8.62 -4.87
C PRO A 66 2.49 8.55 -3.67
N LYS A 67 2.04 9.06 -2.51
CA LYS A 67 2.88 9.05 -1.30
C LYS A 67 3.20 7.64 -0.81
N GLN A 68 2.22 6.73 -0.84
CA GLN A 68 2.45 5.33 -0.48
C GLN A 68 3.44 4.66 -1.45
N ASN A 69 3.34 5.03 -2.72
CA ASN A 69 4.21 4.53 -3.78
C ASN A 69 5.69 4.93 -3.61
N ASP A 70 6.01 6.00 -2.88
CA ASP A 70 7.40 6.38 -2.56
C ASP A 70 8.14 5.21 -1.86
N TRP A 71 7.47 4.50 -0.94
CA TRP A 71 8.04 3.34 -0.25
C TRP A 71 8.28 2.18 -1.20
N ALA A 72 7.31 1.87 -2.06
CA ALA A 72 7.46 0.82 -3.06
C ALA A 72 8.64 1.12 -4.00
N LEU A 73 8.79 2.38 -4.43
CA LEU A 73 9.88 2.83 -5.28
C LEU A 73 11.24 2.74 -4.57
N ALA A 74 11.32 3.20 -3.31
CA ALA A 74 12.55 3.08 -2.51
C ALA A 74 13.00 1.63 -2.38
N THR A 75 12.07 0.70 -2.14
CA THR A 75 12.35 -0.73 -2.06
C THR A 75 12.82 -1.31 -3.40
N VAL A 76 12.24 -0.89 -4.52
CA VAL A 76 12.71 -1.25 -5.87
C VAL A 76 14.14 -0.77 -6.13
N HIS A 77 14.56 0.34 -5.52
CA HIS A 77 15.90 0.91 -5.65
C HIS A 77 16.80 0.69 -4.43
N SER A 78 16.49 -0.29 -3.58
CA SER A 78 17.18 -0.58 -2.30
C SER A 78 18.68 -0.90 -2.38
N GLY A 79 19.34 -0.72 -3.52
CA GLY A 79 20.80 -0.84 -3.68
C GLY A 79 21.32 -2.27 -3.70
N TYR A 80 20.50 -3.27 -3.36
CA TYR A 80 20.90 -4.68 -3.44
C TYR A 80 21.18 -5.08 -4.90
N LYS A 81 22.38 -5.65 -5.10
CA LYS A 81 22.82 -6.20 -6.40
C LYS A 81 21.91 -7.32 -6.88
N THR A 82 21.40 -8.13 -5.96
CA THR A 82 20.48 -9.23 -6.22
C THR A 82 19.15 -8.94 -5.53
N ARG A 83 18.08 -8.81 -6.30
CA ARG A 83 16.71 -8.70 -5.80
C ARG A 83 15.74 -9.23 -6.83
N GLU A 84 14.60 -9.72 -6.38
CA GLU A 84 13.49 -10.13 -7.23
C GLU A 84 12.28 -9.26 -6.93
N ILE A 85 11.62 -8.78 -7.97
CA ILE A 85 10.47 -7.88 -7.84
C ILE A 85 9.27 -8.60 -8.45
N TYR A 86 8.15 -8.60 -7.74
CA TYR A 86 6.94 -9.28 -8.15
C TYR A 86 5.74 -8.33 -8.05
N LEU A 87 4.85 -8.43 -9.02
CA LEU A 87 3.49 -7.94 -8.91
C LEU A 87 2.61 -9.06 -8.38
N VAL A 88 1.91 -8.80 -7.28
CA VAL A 88 0.98 -9.71 -6.64
C VAL A 88 -0.42 -9.15 -6.84
N SER A 89 -1.32 -9.94 -7.43
CA SER A 89 -2.69 -9.55 -7.73
C SER A 89 -3.62 -10.76 -7.78
N ALA A 90 -4.93 -10.54 -7.92
CA ALA A 90 -5.90 -11.63 -8.06
C ALA A 90 -5.64 -12.57 -9.27
N ASN A 91 -4.81 -12.14 -10.23
CA ASN A 91 -4.38 -12.93 -11.40
C ASN A 91 -3.15 -13.80 -11.13
N GLY A 92 -2.56 -13.73 -9.93
CA GLY A 92 -1.34 -14.45 -9.59
C GLY A 92 -0.15 -13.54 -9.29
N ILE A 93 1.02 -14.17 -9.22
CA ILE A 93 2.31 -13.54 -8.98
C ILE A 93 3.08 -13.47 -10.30
N LYS A 94 3.53 -12.27 -10.67
CA LYS A 94 4.30 -12.03 -11.89
C LYS A 94 5.61 -11.35 -11.56
N GLN A 95 6.73 -11.95 -11.96
CA GLN A 95 8.03 -11.31 -11.84
C GLN A 95 8.16 -10.12 -12.79
N LEU A 96 8.70 -9.02 -12.29
CA LEU A 96 8.90 -7.76 -13.01
C LEU A 96 10.38 -7.39 -13.08
N THR A 97 10.73 -6.62 -14.11
CA THR A 97 11.95 -5.82 -14.12
C THR A 97 11.73 -4.54 -13.33
N VAL A 98 12.80 -3.79 -13.05
CA VAL A 98 12.73 -2.49 -12.38
C VAL A 98 11.84 -1.52 -13.15
N GLU A 99 12.02 -1.41 -14.45
CA GLU A 99 11.28 -0.47 -15.32
C GLU A 99 9.78 -0.80 -15.33
N LYS A 100 9.44 -2.10 -15.35
CA LYS A 100 8.06 -2.55 -15.26
C LYS A 100 7.46 -2.28 -13.88
N ALA A 101 8.22 -2.49 -12.80
CA ALA A 101 7.78 -2.17 -11.45
C ALA A 101 7.48 -0.67 -11.31
N GLU A 102 8.39 0.20 -11.75
CA GLU A 102 8.17 1.64 -11.79
C GLU A 102 6.93 2.03 -12.61
N SER A 103 6.73 1.37 -13.76
CA SER A 103 5.54 1.61 -14.58
C SER A 103 4.24 1.18 -13.88
N GLU A 104 4.24 0.08 -13.13
CA GLU A 104 3.06 -0.35 -12.36
C GLU A 104 2.80 0.58 -11.18
N ILE A 105 3.84 1.02 -10.46
CA ILE A 105 3.73 1.96 -9.33
C ILE A 105 3.04 3.27 -9.77
N LYS A 106 3.33 3.76 -10.97
CA LYS A 106 2.74 5.02 -11.50
C LYS A 106 1.25 4.91 -11.82
N LYS A 107 0.67 3.70 -11.90
CA LYS A 107 -0.75 3.51 -12.24
C LYS A 107 -1.59 3.65 -10.98
N LEU A 108 -2.26 4.79 -10.85
CA LEU A 108 -3.19 5.06 -9.76
C LEU A 108 -4.61 4.68 -10.17
N ASP A 109 -5.30 3.98 -9.30
CA ASP A 109 -6.72 3.67 -9.40
C ASP A 109 -7.59 4.77 -8.75
N TYR A 110 -6.97 5.72 -8.03
CA TYR A 110 -7.64 6.82 -7.33
C TYR A 110 -6.91 8.15 -7.55
N ILE A 111 -7.68 9.25 -7.52
CA ILE A 111 -7.19 10.62 -7.72
C ILE A 111 -7.60 11.46 -6.51
N VAL A 112 -6.63 12.14 -5.91
CA VAL A 112 -6.86 13.12 -4.83
C VAL A 112 -6.68 14.52 -5.39
N ASP A 113 -7.79 15.27 -5.46
CA ASP A 113 -7.88 16.61 -6.02
C ASP A 113 -8.39 17.57 -4.94
N GLY A 114 -7.45 18.18 -4.22
CA GLY A 114 -7.73 18.97 -3.02
C GLY A 114 -8.45 18.13 -1.95
N SER A 115 -9.68 18.50 -1.62
CA SER A 115 -10.54 17.76 -0.69
C SER A 115 -11.40 16.69 -1.35
N THR A 116 -11.27 16.46 -2.66
CA THR A 116 -12.13 15.50 -3.39
C THR A 116 -11.33 14.25 -3.76
N ILE A 117 -11.87 13.08 -3.45
CA ILE A 117 -11.30 11.79 -3.81
C ILE A 117 -12.17 11.16 -4.88
N LYS A 118 -11.55 10.83 -6.00
CA LYS A 118 -12.19 10.23 -7.17
C LYS A 118 -11.57 8.87 -7.46
N ASP A 119 -12.33 7.99 -8.11
CA ASP A 119 -11.74 6.83 -8.77
C ASP A 119 -11.05 7.26 -10.09
N LYS A 120 -10.43 6.30 -10.78
CA LYS A 120 -9.83 6.51 -12.10
C LYS A 120 -10.82 6.84 -13.22
N THR A 121 -12.11 6.58 -13.03
CA THR A 121 -13.16 6.93 -14.01
C THR A 121 -13.64 8.38 -13.84
N GLY A 122 -13.31 9.00 -12.71
CA GLY A 122 -13.68 10.36 -12.35
C GLY A 122 -14.87 10.44 -11.40
N GLU A 123 -15.44 9.31 -10.98
CA GLU A 123 -16.52 9.24 -10.01
C GLU A 123 -16.03 9.72 -8.64
N VAL A 124 -16.78 10.61 -8.01
CA VAL A 124 -16.45 11.12 -6.67
C VAL A 124 -16.81 10.07 -5.63
N LEU A 125 -15.79 9.55 -4.94
CA LEU A 125 -15.96 8.55 -3.90
C LEU A 125 -16.16 9.16 -2.51
N ALA A 126 -15.47 10.26 -2.21
CA ALA A 126 -15.54 10.94 -0.92
C ALA A 126 -15.00 12.37 -0.97
N TYR A 127 -15.46 13.18 -0.02
CA TYR A 127 -14.86 14.47 0.33
C TYR A 127 -14.10 14.34 1.64
N MET A 128 -12.85 14.80 1.66
CA MET A 128 -11.94 14.75 2.79
C MET A 128 -11.87 16.10 3.51
N ARG A 129 -11.90 16.07 4.84
CA ARG A 129 -11.57 17.23 5.69
C ARG A 129 -10.50 16.85 6.70
N LEU A 130 -9.36 17.53 6.63
CA LEU A 130 -8.27 17.40 7.60
C LEU A 130 -8.41 18.45 8.70
N LYS A 131 -8.46 18.00 9.95
CA LYS A 131 -8.30 18.83 11.14
C LYS A 131 -6.92 18.56 11.75
N PRO A 132 -5.91 19.40 11.48
CA PRO A 132 -4.56 19.20 11.98
C PRO A 132 -4.51 19.39 13.50
N ILE A 133 -3.68 18.59 14.16
CA ILE A 133 -3.33 18.69 15.58
C ILE A 133 -1.81 18.90 15.65
N ARG A 134 -1.38 20.04 16.20
CA ARG A 134 0.03 20.37 16.42
C ARG A 134 0.23 20.76 17.88
N SER A 135 1.08 20.02 18.57
CA SER A 135 1.60 20.35 19.90
C SER A 135 3.13 20.24 19.90
N GLU A 136 3.78 20.69 20.97
CA GLU A 136 5.24 20.58 21.13
C GLU A 136 5.74 19.13 21.08
N ALA A 137 4.89 18.17 21.48
CA ALA A 137 5.23 16.75 21.53
C ALA A 137 4.71 15.93 20.33
N ARG A 138 3.79 16.48 19.51
CA ARG A 138 3.08 15.67 18.51
C ARG A 138 2.62 16.46 17.29
N GLN A 139 2.83 15.85 16.12
CA GLN A 139 2.22 16.25 14.85
C GLN A 139 1.26 15.16 14.39
N GLY A 140 0.04 15.56 14.04
CA GLY A 140 -1.00 14.62 13.62
C GLY A 140 -2.30 15.33 13.26
N GLY A 141 -3.41 14.63 13.37
CA GLY A 141 -4.70 15.20 13.03
C GLY A 141 -5.79 14.16 12.86
N GLN A 142 -7.00 14.67 12.71
CA GLN A 142 -8.18 13.87 12.43
C GLN A 142 -8.59 14.09 10.98
N ILE A 143 -8.95 13.01 10.29
CA ILE A 143 -9.48 13.09 8.93
C ILE A 143 -10.92 12.61 8.94
N ARG A 144 -11.78 13.38 8.29
CA ARG A 144 -13.19 13.03 8.09
C ARG A 144 -13.47 12.85 6.62
N PHE A 145 -14.18 11.78 6.29
CA PHE A 145 -14.68 11.52 4.95
C PHE A 145 -16.20 11.58 4.93
N ASN A 146 -16.75 12.24 3.91
CA ASN A 146 -18.19 12.26 3.64
C ASN A 146 -18.42 11.80 2.21
N ARG A 147 -19.42 10.93 1.96
CA ARG A 147 -19.77 10.53 0.59
C ARG A 147 -20.78 11.50 -0.04
N PRO A 148 -20.71 11.74 -1.36
CA PRO A 148 -21.73 12.53 -2.06
C PRO A 148 -23.09 11.84 -2.10
N ASP A 149 -23.12 10.51 -2.08
CA ASP A 149 -24.32 9.69 -2.27
C ASP A 149 -24.94 9.16 -0.96
N ASN A 150 -24.34 9.48 0.19
CA ASN A 150 -24.72 8.97 1.53
C ASN A 150 -24.82 7.44 1.62
N LEU A 151 -24.18 6.68 0.72
CA LEU A 151 -24.13 5.23 0.83
C LEU A 151 -23.18 4.78 1.96
N PRO A 152 -23.37 3.59 2.53
CA PRO A 152 -22.39 3.05 3.48
C PRO A 152 -21.02 2.82 2.82
N TYR A 153 -19.95 3.10 3.56
CA TYR A 153 -18.60 2.76 3.12
C TYR A 153 -18.38 1.25 3.18
N THR A 154 -17.98 0.66 2.05
CA THR A 154 -17.48 -0.71 1.99
C THR A 154 -16.14 -0.83 2.73
N GLU A 155 -15.79 -2.01 3.21
CA GLU A 155 -14.51 -2.25 3.88
C GLU A 155 -13.32 -1.92 2.96
N ARG A 156 -13.42 -2.24 1.66
CA ARG A 156 -12.41 -1.83 0.68
C ARG A 156 -12.26 -0.31 0.63
N LEU A 157 -13.37 0.42 0.53
CA LEU A 157 -13.28 1.87 0.46
C LEU A 157 -12.72 2.46 1.75
N LYS A 158 -13.10 1.95 2.93
CA LYS A 158 -12.50 2.40 4.20
C LYS A 158 -10.99 2.20 4.23
N HIS A 159 -10.50 1.05 3.76
CA HIS A 159 -9.08 0.75 3.66
C HIS A 159 -8.34 1.73 2.74
N VAL A 160 -8.86 1.92 1.52
CA VAL A 160 -8.32 2.88 0.53
C VAL A 160 -8.29 4.30 1.09
N LEU A 161 -9.40 4.75 1.67
CA LEU A 161 -9.51 6.08 2.27
C LEU A 161 -8.58 6.23 3.50
N GLY A 162 -8.36 5.16 4.27
CA GLY A 162 -7.40 5.17 5.36
C GLY A 162 -5.97 5.34 4.90
N ILE A 163 -5.59 4.69 3.80
CA ILE A 163 -4.28 4.88 3.15
C ILE A 163 -4.13 6.31 2.62
N ILE A 164 -5.17 6.84 1.96
CA ILE A 164 -5.19 8.24 1.48
C ILE A 164 -5.06 9.20 2.66
N ALA A 165 -5.79 8.97 3.76
CA ALA A 165 -5.74 9.79 4.96
C ALA A 165 -4.31 9.87 5.53
N ASN A 166 -3.68 8.71 5.75
CA ASN A 166 -2.30 8.62 6.24
C ASN A 166 -1.30 9.30 5.30
N SER A 167 -1.54 9.21 4.00
CA SER A 167 -0.69 9.84 2.99
C SER A 167 -0.83 11.36 2.96
N GLU A 168 -2.06 11.88 3.00
CA GLU A 168 -2.32 13.32 2.90
C GLU A 168 -1.95 14.04 4.19
N ILE A 169 -2.05 13.40 5.37
CA ILE A 169 -1.55 13.99 6.61
C ILE A 169 -0.02 14.08 6.62
N ALA A 170 0.67 13.04 6.14
CA ALA A 170 2.14 13.06 6.00
C ALA A 170 2.60 14.15 5.04
N LYS A 171 1.87 14.33 3.93
CA LYS A 171 2.09 15.40 2.97
C LYS A 171 1.83 16.80 3.55
N TYR A 172 0.75 16.98 4.32
CA TYR A 172 0.43 18.25 4.96
C TYR A 172 1.56 18.75 5.89
N TYR A 173 2.15 17.84 6.67
CA TYR A 173 3.27 18.17 7.57
C TYR A 173 4.65 18.08 6.92
N GLY A 174 4.77 17.50 5.72
CA GLY A 174 6.05 17.21 5.09
C GLY A 174 6.88 16.19 5.88
N SER A 175 6.25 15.30 6.65
CA SER A 175 6.92 14.35 7.54
C SER A 175 6.25 12.99 7.51
N TRP A 176 7.06 11.93 7.58
CA TRP A 176 6.59 10.55 7.71
C TRP A 176 6.30 10.16 9.17
N PHE A 177 6.77 10.95 10.13
CA PHE A 177 6.65 10.68 11.57
C PHE A 177 5.40 11.36 12.17
N VAL A 178 4.31 11.39 11.41
CA VAL A 178 3.03 11.96 11.85
C VAL A 178 2.02 10.86 12.12
N VAL A 179 1.10 11.11 13.03
CA VAL A 179 0.08 10.14 13.41
C VAL A 179 -1.30 10.62 12.99
N THR A 180 -2.00 9.81 12.20
CA THR A 180 -3.44 9.95 12.01
C THR A 180 -4.13 9.49 13.28
N GLU A 181 -4.65 10.43 14.05
CA GLU A 181 -5.26 10.17 15.37
C GLU A 181 -6.57 9.42 15.24
N SER A 182 -7.38 9.83 14.26
CA SER A 182 -8.62 9.17 13.93
C SER A 182 -9.00 9.44 12.48
N ILE A 183 -9.68 8.45 11.91
CA ILE A 183 -10.36 8.55 10.62
C ILE A 183 -11.84 8.34 10.92
N VAL A 184 -12.66 9.32 10.54
CA VAL A 184 -14.11 9.26 10.71
C VAL A 184 -14.75 9.15 9.33
N PHE A 185 -15.68 8.21 9.21
CA PHE A 185 -16.51 8.00 8.04
C PHE A 185 -17.91 8.48 8.39
N ASP A 186 -18.25 9.70 7.96
CA ASP A 186 -19.55 10.34 8.16
C ASP A 186 -20.49 10.03 6.98
#